data_AF-A0A959Y2X8-F1
#
_entry.id   AF-A0A959Y2X8-F1
#
_cell.length_a   1.000
_cell.length_b   1.000
_cell.length_c   1.000
_cell.angle_alpha   90.00
_cell.angle_beta   90.00
_cell.angle_gamma   90.00
#
_symmetry.space_group_name_H-M   'P 1'
#
loop_
_entity.id
_entity.type
_entity.pdbx_description
1 polymer ?
#
loop_
_entity_poly.entity_id
_entity_poly.type
_entity_poly.pdbx_seq_one_letter_code
_entity_poly.pdbx_strand_id
1 'polypeptide(L)'
;MSRTALLFAGLLACAAPASAQAPDRMGFELQAFLKRPHPPGTEVHLFLRGQDAALARAVAGSGGVVKQRMQGLVSARVPVERVAALAAHPAVQGIEFSLSQGRVLNDSMRVHNRIDPVHAGQAPLPGGFTGEGVLVGIIDSGMDLDHPDFQDAQGRTRVLRYWDQTFPFDAQLTPMPWGYGQAWDSTAINAGLCPAGEQPGFFGHGTTVTGTAAGNGLATGAYTGGATGADLLIVSSDFDAPNWKATVADAVHYLVSQAEALGRPVVINASLGDYLGSHDGQDAAALFIDSLLIAQPGRVMVCAAGNSGEFPPYHV
;
A
#
# COMPACT_ATOMS: atom_id res chain seq x y z
N MET A 1 57.86 88.07 11.98
CA MET A 1 58.67 87.11 11.20
C MET A 1 58.08 85.72 11.46
N SER A 2 57.16 85.27 10.61
CA SER A 2 57.39 84.31 9.52
C SER A 2 57.42 82.85 9.99
N ARG A 3 56.30 82.12 9.82
CA ARG A 3 56.17 80.99 8.86
C ARG A 3 54.96 80.11 9.18
N THR A 4 54.08 80.06 8.18
CA THR A 4 53.01 79.09 7.96
C THR A 4 53.61 77.70 7.72
N ALA A 5 53.05 76.66 8.35
CA ALA A 5 53.25 75.27 7.93
C ALA A 5 51.96 74.48 8.16
N LEU A 6 51.28 74.12 7.07
CA LEU A 6 50.20 73.12 7.04
C LEU A 6 50.80 71.74 7.32
N LEU A 7 50.18 70.96 8.22
CA LEU A 7 50.42 69.53 8.37
C LEU A 7 49.13 68.78 8.01
N PHE A 8 49.16 68.15 6.83
CA PHE A 8 48.20 67.15 6.38
C PHE A 8 48.52 65.83 7.09
N ALA A 9 47.63 65.36 7.97
CA ALA A 9 47.69 64.01 8.53
C ALA A 9 46.79 63.10 7.68
N GLY A 10 47.39 62.16 6.95
CA GLY A 10 46.68 61.15 6.18
C GLY A 10 46.00 60.11 7.08
N LEU A 11 44.69 59.93 6.92
CA LEU A 11 43.98 58.77 7.45
C LEU A 11 44.38 57.52 6.63
N LEU A 12 45.10 56.58 7.25
CA LEU A 12 45.16 55.20 6.76
C LEU A 12 43.83 54.51 7.11
N ALA A 13 43.02 54.22 6.09
CA ALA A 13 41.87 53.35 6.23
C ALA A 13 42.33 51.89 6.19
N CYS A 14 42.36 51.22 7.35
CA CYS A 14 42.47 49.77 7.43
C CYS A 14 41.16 49.13 6.97
N ALA A 15 41.06 48.75 5.70
CA ALA A 15 40.00 47.89 5.20
C ALA A 15 40.34 46.43 5.54
N ALA A 16 39.75 45.89 6.61
CA ALA A 16 39.73 44.45 6.83
C ALA A 16 38.73 43.82 5.84
N PRO A 17 39.11 42.76 5.09
CA PRO A 17 38.16 42.09 4.22
C PRO A 17 37.12 41.36 5.06
N ALA A 18 35.86 41.77 4.93
CA ALA A 18 34.74 40.97 5.40
C ALA A 18 34.72 39.66 4.59
N SER A 19 35.18 38.57 5.19
CA SER A 19 35.00 37.23 4.64
C SER A 19 33.50 36.91 4.69
N ALA A 20 32.82 37.06 3.56
CA ALA A 20 31.51 36.45 3.37
C ALA A 20 31.71 34.93 3.46
N GLN A 21 31.07 34.29 4.44
CA GLN A 21 31.13 32.84 4.63
C GLN A 21 30.59 32.19 3.34
N ALA A 22 31.44 31.45 2.63
CA ALA A 22 31.00 30.73 1.43
C ALA A 22 29.83 29.81 1.83
N PRO A 23 28.75 29.75 1.04
CA PRO A 23 27.61 28.91 1.37
C PRO A 23 28.08 27.46 1.50
N ASP A 24 27.80 26.85 2.65
CA ASP A 24 28.16 25.46 2.91
C ASP A 24 27.44 24.58 1.88
N ARG A 25 28.21 23.79 1.14
CA ARG A 25 27.69 22.94 0.06
C ARG A 25 27.00 21.70 0.62
N MET A 26 27.12 21.45 1.93
CA MET A 26 26.43 20.38 2.65
C MET A 26 25.32 20.96 3.51
N GLY A 27 24.09 20.50 3.31
CA GLY A 27 22.98 20.83 4.22
C GLY A 27 23.19 20.28 5.64
N PHE A 28 22.48 20.85 6.62
CA PHE A 28 22.58 20.46 8.04
C PHE A 28 22.38 18.97 8.27
N GLU A 29 21.44 18.34 7.55
CA GLU A 29 21.15 16.91 7.65
C GLU A 29 22.33 16.05 7.20
N LEU A 30 23.02 16.45 6.11
CA LEU A 30 24.22 15.74 5.63
C LEU A 30 25.36 15.90 6.64
N GLN A 31 25.56 17.09 7.18
CA GLN A 31 26.59 17.31 8.20
C GLN A 31 26.31 16.49 9.46
N ALA A 32 25.06 16.44 9.90
CA ALA A 32 24.64 15.63 11.04
C ALA A 32 24.83 14.14 10.77
N PHE A 33 24.56 13.68 9.55
CA PHE A 33 24.83 12.32 9.10
C PHE A 33 26.33 12.01 9.17
N LEU A 34 27.20 12.84 8.57
CA LEU A 34 28.65 12.61 8.53
C LEU A 34 29.33 12.64 9.91
N LYS A 35 28.74 13.35 10.89
CA LYS A 35 29.26 13.39 12.28
C LYS A 35 29.00 12.11 13.07
N ARG A 36 28.07 11.25 12.62
CA ARG A 36 27.80 9.95 13.26
C ARG A 36 28.89 8.95 12.86
N PRO A 37 29.19 7.95 13.70
CA PRO A 37 30.10 6.88 13.31
C PRO A 37 29.48 6.04 12.19
N HIS A 38 30.28 5.72 11.17
CA HIS A 38 29.90 4.84 10.06
C HIS A 38 30.91 3.69 9.96
N PRO A 39 30.48 2.45 9.71
CA PRO A 39 31.40 1.36 9.38
C PRO A 39 32.31 1.71 8.19
N PRO A 40 33.58 1.26 8.16
CA PRO A 40 34.45 1.46 7.00
C PRO A 40 33.82 0.93 5.71
N GLY A 41 33.92 1.70 4.62
CA GLY A 41 33.34 1.34 3.33
C GLY A 41 31.83 1.56 3.21
N THR A 42 31.19 2.18 4.22
CA THR A 42 29.79 2.63 4.09
C THR A 42 29.69 3.64 2.95
N GLU A 43 28.73 3.44 2.06
CA GLU A 43 28.41 4.38 0.99
C GLU A 43 27.10 5.11 1.29
N VAL A 44 27.00 6.34 0.78
CA VAL A 44 25.78 7.16 0.84
C VAL A 44 25.33 7.56 -0.55
N HIS A 45 24.02 7.52 -0.77
CA HIS A 45 23.39 8.03 -1.99
C HIS A 45 23.16 9.53 -1.89
N LEU A 46 23.65 10.27 -2.89
CA LEU A 46 23.61 11.71 -2.92
C LEU A 46 23.08 12.19 -4.27
N PHE A 47 22.40 13.34 -4.26
CA PHE A 47 22.20 14.15 -5.46
C PHE A 47 23.12 15.36 -5.36
N LEU A 48 24.03 15.49 -6.32
CA LEU A 48 25.00 16.58 -6.37
C LEU A 48 24.60 17.59 -7.44
N ARG A 49 24.66 18.88 -7.12
CA ARG A 49 24.46 19.98 -8.07
C ARG A 49 25.80 20.46 -8.63
N GLY A 50 25.86 20.71 -9.94
CA GLY A 50 27.03 21.23 -10.62
C GLY A 50 27.09 20.81 -12.09
N GLN A 51 28.15 21.21 -12.80
CA GLN A 51 28.31 20.85 -14.21
C GLN A 51 28.54 19.34 -14.38
N ASP A 52 27.61 18.66 -15.05
CA ASP A 52 27.49 17.19 -15.15
C ASP A 52 28.82 16.45 -15.37
N ALA A 53 29.59 16.86 -16.40
CA ALA A 53 30.82 16.16 -16.76
C ALA A 53 31.94 16.33 -15.72
N ALA A 54 32.07 17.53 -15.15
CA ALA A 54 33.07 17.80 -14.12
C ALA A 54 32.70 17.11 -12.80
N LEU A 55 31.41 17.13 -12.46
CA LEU A 55 30.87 16.53 -11.26
C LEU A 55 30.98 15.00 -11.29
N ALA A 56 30.68 14.38 -12.43
CA ALA A 56 30.84 12.95 -12.61
C ALA A 56 32.30 12.49 -12.46
N ARG A 57 33.26 13.27 -12.98
CA ARG A 57 34.69 13.00 -12.76
C ARG A 57 35.09 13.15 -11.30
N ALA A 58 34.58 14.17 -10.61
CA ALA A 58 34.83 14.37 -9.18
C ALA A 58 34.29 13.21 -8.32
N VAL A 59 33.09 12.73 -8.63
CA VAL A 59 32.50 11.55 -7.99
C VAL A 59 33.37 10.31 -8.23
N ALA A 60 33.76 10.03 -9.48
CA ALA A 60 34.60 8.88 -9.81
C ALA A 60 35.99 8.96 -9.13
N GLY A 61 36.62 10.14 -9.12
CA GLY A 61 37.90 10.36 -8.43
C GLY A 61 37.82 10.25 -6.91
N SER A 62 36.61 10.40 -6.35
CA SER A 62 36.33 10.17 -4.93
C SER A 62 36.06 8.70 -4.61
N GLY A 63 36.14 7.79 -5.59
CA GLY A 63 35.79 6.38 -5.44
C GLY A 63 34.28 6.12 -5.48
N GLY A 64 33.47 7.13 -5.83
CA GLY A 64 32.03 6.99 -5.97
C GLY A 64 31.60 6.52 -7.37
N VAL A 65 30.35 6.09 -7.48
CA VAL A 65 29.74 5.65 -8.74
C VAL A 65 28.59 6.56 -9.11
N VAL A 66 28.67 7.10 -10.33
CA VAL A 66 27.60 7.92 -10.93
C VAL A 66 26.50 6.98 -11.44
N LYS A 67 25.27 7.22 -11.00
CA LYS A 67 24.07 6.47 -11.40
C LYS A 67 23.35 7.15 -12.57
N GLN A 68 23.10 8.46 -12.46
CA GLN A 68 22.35 9.24 -13.44
C GLN A 68 22.82 10.69 -13.48
N ARG A 69 22.62 11.35 -14.64
CA ARG A 69 22.89 12.77 -14.84
C ARG A 69 21.67 13.44 -15.46
N MET A 70 21.33 14.64 -15.00
CA MET A 70 20.19 15.39 -15.50
C MET A 70 20.35 16.88 -15.20
N GLN A 71 20.47 17.72 -16.23
CA GLN A 71 20.35 19.19 -16.13
C GLN A 71 21.08 19.82 -14.93
N GLY A 72 22.38 19.55 -14.75
CA GLY A 72 23.14 20.10 -13.62
C GLY A 72 23.03 19.30 -12.32
N LEU A 73 22.44 18.10 -12.36
CA LEU A 73 22.37 17.15 -11.25
C LEU A 73 23.09 15.84 -11.59
N VAL A 74 23.81 15.31 -10.63
CA VAL A 74 24.42 13.98 -10.67
C VAL A 74 23.91 13.17 -9.49
N SER A 75 23.23 12.06 -9.77
CA SER A 75 22.90 11.06 -8.74
C SER A 75 24.08 10.10 -8.63
N ALA A 76 24.59 9.89 -7.41
CA ALA A 76 25.74 9.03 -7.16
C ALA A 76 25.61 8.24 -5.86
N ARG A 77 26.39 7.16 -5.74
CA ARG A 77 26.79 6.59 -4.45
C ARG A 77 28.26 6.96 -4.20
N VAL A 78 28.59 7.38 -2.99
CA VAL A 78 29.93 7.87 -2.62
C VAL A 78 30.32 7.28 -1.27
N PRO A 79 31.58 6.82 -1.07
CA PRO A 79 32.04 6.42 0.25
C PRO A 79 31.90 7.57 1.25
N VAL A 80 31.33 7.31 2.42
CA VAL A 80 30.97 8.33 3.41
C VAL A 80 32.20 9.17 3.81
N GLU A 81 33.36 8.53 3.97
CA GLU A 81 34.63 9.18 4.30
C GLU A 81 35.15 10.13 3.20
N ARG A 82 34.60 10.05 1.99
CA ARG A 82 35.00 10.88 0.84
C ARG A 82 34.04 12.03 0.59
N VAL A 83 32.89 12.07 1.28
CA VAL A 83 31.85 13.10 1.05
C VAL A 83 32.35 14.50 1.41
N ALA A 84 33.06 14.67 2.53
CA ALA A 84 33.59 15.98 2.92
C ALA A 84 34.61 16.51 1.91
N ALA A 85 35.50 15.64 1.40
CA ALA A 85 36.46 15.99 0.36
C ALA A 85 35.75 16.31 -0.97
N LEU A 86 34.71 15.55 -1.32
CA LEU A 86 33.90 15.78 -2.51
C LEU A 86 33.15 17.12 -2.42
N ALA A 87 32.57 17.47 -1.27
CA ALA A 87 31.90 18.75 -1.06
C ALA A 87 32.84 19.95 -1.28
N ALA A 88 34.12 19.82 -0.90
CA ALA A 88 35.13 20.85 -1.14
C ALA A 88 35.55 20.98 -2.62
N HIS A 89 35.27 19.98 -3.46
CA HIS A 89 35.69 19.96 -4.85
C HIS A 89 35.01 21.10 -5.66
N PRO A 90 35.73 21.88 -6.50
CA PRO A 90 35.17 23.04 -7.22
C PRO A 90 33.98 22.73 -8.14
N ALA A 91 33.89 21.49 -8.62
CA ALA A 91 32.77 21.04 -9.46
C ALA A 91 31.45 20.83 -8.70
N VAL A 92 31.49 20.76 -7.35
CA VAL A 92 30.30 20.61 -6.51
C VAL A 92 29.78 21.98 -6.13
N GLN A 93 28.56 22.29 -6.54
CA GLN A 93 27.85 23.52 -6.16
C GLN A 93 26.94 23.31 -4.95
N GLY A 94 26.49 22.06 -4.72
CA GLY A 94 25.71 21.67 -3.55
C GLY A 94 25.46 20.18 -3.52
N ILE A 95 25.14 19.65 -2.34
CA ILE A 95 24.77 18.25 -2.12
C ILE A 95 23.41 18.21 -1.43
N GLU A 96 22.46 17.59 -2.10
CA GLU A 96 21.15 17.27 -1.54
C GLU A 96 21.17 15.91 -0.86
N PHE A 97 20.67 15.91 0.37
CA PHE A 97 20.58 14.78 1.24
C PHE A 97 19.47 15.05 2.25
N SER A 98 18.67 14.03 2.56
CA SER A 98 17.75 14.08 3.68
C SER A 98 17.88 12.85 4.55
N LEU A 99 17.70 13.04 5.86
CA LEU A 99 17.50 12.02 6.87
C LEU A 99 16.06 11.47 6.86
N SER A 100 15.21 11.92 5.94
CA SER A 100 13.87 11.38 5.75
C SER A 100 13.92 9.86 5.58
N GLN A 101 13.06 9.16 6.30
CA GLN A 101 12.91 7.72 6.19
C GLN A 101 11.60 7.41 5.48
N GLY A 102 11.66 6.50 4.50
CA GLY A 102 10.46 5.92 3.93
C GLY A 102 9.64 5.24 5.03
N ARG A 103 8.31 5.42 4.99
CA ARG A 103 7.38 4.75 5.88
C ARG A 103 6.39 3.96 5.05
N VAL A 104 6.04 2.77 5.53
CA VAL A 104 4.83 2.08 5.07
C VAL A 104 3.62 2.84 5.63
N LEU A 105 2.59 3.09 4.82
CA LEU A 105 1.43 3.92 5.17
C LEU A 105 0.09 3.19 5.09
N ASN A 106 0.14 1.86 4.94
CA ASN A 106 -1.05 1.01 4.83
C ASN A 106 -1.73 0.75 6.20
N ASP A 107 -1.43 1.55 7.21
CA ASP A 107 -1.93 1.47 8.59
C ASP A 107 -2.89 2.63 8.94
N SER A 108 -3.15 3.52 7.98
CA SER A 108 -3.88 4.77 8.20
C SER A 108 -5.35 4.72 7.75
N MET A 109 -5.78 3.60 7.16
CA MET A 109 -7.10 3.47 6.53
C MET A 109 -8.25 3.74 7.51
N ARG A 110 -8.16 3.25 8.75
CA ARG A 110 -9.22 3.41 9.76
C ARG A 110 -9.42 4.86 10.15
N VAL A 111 -8.33 5.61 10.27
CA VAL A 111 -8.36 7.03 10.61
C VAL A 111 -8.91 7.83 9.43
N HIS A 112 -8.39 7.61 8.23
CA HIS A 112 -8.79 8.37 7.04
C HIS A 112 -10.24 8.11 6.60
N ASN A 113 -10.76 6.90 6.84
CA ASN A 113 -12.15 6.53 6.54
C ASN A 113 -13.10 6.72 7.73
N ARG A 114 -12.65 7.31 8.85
CA ARG A 114 -13.44 7.55 10.06
C ARG A 114 -14.10 6.28 10.65
N ILE A 115 -13.40 5.15 10.56
CA ILE A 115 -13.84 3.88 11.14
C ILE A 115 -13.74 3.90 12.67
N ASP A 116 -12.71 4.55 13.23
CA ASP A 116 -12.52 4.61 14.68
C ASP A 116 -13.69 5.25 15.44
N PRO A 117 -14.24 6.41 14.98
CA PRO A 117 -15.50 6.93 15.50
C PRO A 117 -16.68 5.97 15.44
N VAL A 118 -16.79 5.15 14.38
CA VAL A 118 -17.88 4.18 14.21
C VAL A 118 -17.77 3.05 15.23
N HIS A 119 -16.56 2.51 15.42
CA HIS A 119 -16.30 1.50 16.45
C HIS A 119 -16.56 2.03 17.86
N ALA A 120 -16.21 3.30 18.11
CA ALA A 120 -16.43 3.96 19.39
C ALA A 120 -17.89 4.40 19.62
N GLY A 121 -18.76 4.27 18.62
CA GLY A 121 -20.16 4.72 18.71
C GLY A 121 -20.30 6.22 18.93
N GLN A 122 -19.40 7.01 18.31
CA GLN A 122 -19.46 8.46 18.43
C GLN A 122 -20.78 8.99 17.85
N ALA A 123 -21.37 9.96 18.53
CA ALA A 123 -22.62 10.59 18.11
C ALA A 123 -22.54 11.05 16.64
N PRO A 124 -23.58 10.85 15.83
CA PRO A 124 -24.97 10.51 16.21
C PRO A 124 -25.29 9.01 16.24
N LEU A 125 -24.30 8.12 16.24
CA LEU A 125 -24.54 6.68 16.25
C LEU A 125 -25.17 6.23 17.59
N PRO A 126 -26.10 5.25 17.57
CA PRO A 126 -26.71 4.72 18.79
C PRO A 126 -25.76 3.87 19.64
N GLY A 127 -24.62 3.44 19.08
CA GLY A 127 -23.62 2.61 19.73
C GLY A 127 -22.46 2.31 18.80
N GLY A 128 -21.46 1.59 19.31
CA GLY A 128 -20.33 1.13 18.53
C GLY A 128 -20.70 -0.02 17.60
N PHE A 129 -20.19 -0.01 16.38
CA PHE A 129 -20.42 -1.07 15.40
C PHE A 129 -19.12 -1.73 15.01
N THR A 130 -19.05 -3.06 15.09
CA THR A 130 -17.91 -3.88 14.69
C THR A 130 -18.25 -4.82 13.53
N GLY A 131 -19.49 -4.82 13.04
CA GLY A 131 -19.98 -5.78 12.04
C GLY A 131 -20.51 -7.10 12.63
N GLU A 132 -20.62 -7.22 13.95
CA GLU A 132 -21.24 -8.38 14.60
C GLU A 132 -22.64 -8.66 14.05
N GLY A 133 -22.95 -9.93 13.76
CA GLY A 133 -24.21 -10.37 13.16
C GLY A 133 -24.30 -10.17 11.64
N VAL A 134 -23.36 -9.44 11.03
CA VAL A 134 -23.25 -9.25 9.57
C VAL A 134 -22.23 -10.22 8.98
N LEU A 135 -22.41 -10.62 7.73
CA LEU A 135 -21.45 -11.40 6.95
C LEU A 135 -20.65 -10.46 6.03
N VAL A 136 -19.34 -10.67 5.95
CA VAL A 136 -18.49 -10.07 4.93
C VAL A 136 -18.17 -11.13 3.89
N GLY A 137 -18.69 -10.93 2.68
CA GLY A 137 -18.37 -11.74 1.51
C GLY A 137 -17.16 -11.18 0.79
N ILE A 138 -16.14 -11.99 0.52
CA ILE A 138 -14.96 -11.57 -0.25
C ILE A 138 -14.89 -12.41 -1.53
N ILE A 139 -14.76 -11.74 -2.67
CA ILE A 139 -14.42 -12.37 -3.96
C ILE A 139 -13.01 -11.88 -4.31
N ASP A 140 -12.02 -12.77 -4.22
CA ASP A 140 -10.61 -12.42 -4.40
C ASP A 140 -9.74 -13.65 -4.73
N SER A 141 -8.41 -13.56 -4.60
CA SER A 141 -7.43 -14.62 -4.89
C SER A 141 -7.28 -15.66 -3.77
N GLY A 142 -8.37 -15.94 -3.05
CA GLY A 142 -8.33 -16.73 -1.82
C GLY A 142 -7.70 -15.99 -0.64
N MET A 143 -7.38 -16.70 0.43
CA MET A 143 -6.76 -16.11 1.62
C MET A 143 -6.00 -17.13 2.47
N ASP A 144 -5.15 -16.64 3.36
CA ASP A 144 -4.51 -17.43 4.41
C ASP A 144 -5.54 -17.79 5.49
N LEU A 145 -6.02 -19.04 5.48
CA LEU A 145 -7.01 -19.55 6.42
C LEU A 145 -6.45 -19.75 7.84
N ASP A 146 -5.13 -19.87 7.98
CA ASP A 146 -4.46 -20.12 9.26
C ASP A 146 -4.10 -18.81 9.97
N HIS A 147 -4.24 -17.66 9.31
CA HIS A 147 -3.88 -16.38 9.88
C HIS A 147 -4.77 -16.07 11.11
N PRO A 148 -4.18 -15.75 12.29
CA PRO A 148 -4.95 -15.56 13.53
C PRO A 148 -6.03 -14.48 13.45
N ASP A 149 -5.81 -13.45 12.63
CA ASP A 149 -6.81 -12.40 12.41
C ASP A 149 -8.14 -12.91 11.85
N PHE A 150 -8.21 -14.12 11.29
CA PHE A 150 -9.45 -14.69 10.77
C PHE A 150 -10.01 -15.81 11.65
N GLN A 151 -9.52 -15.89 12.89
CA GLN A 151 -9.98 -16.81 13.92
C GLN A 151 -10.70 -16.06 15.05
N ASP A 152 -11.54 -16.78 15.78
CA ASP A 152 -12.10 -16.33 17.05
C ASP A 152 -11.07 -16.45 18.19
N ALA A 153 -11.42 -15.97 19.38
CA ALA A 153 -10.54 -16.02 20.54
C ALA A 153 -10.25 -17.45 21.04
N GLN A 154 -10.93 -18.46 20.50
CA GLN A 154 -10.71 -19.88 20.79
C GLN A 154 -9.88 -20.57 19.69
N GLY A 155 -9.41 -19.82 18.68
CA GLY A 155 -8.62 -20.33 17.57
C GLY A 155 -9.45 -21.02 16.48
N ARG A 156 -10.78 -20.88 16.49
CA ARG A 156 -11.64 -21.43 15.43
C ARG A 156 -11.80 -20.41 14.32
N THR A 157 -11.84 -20.85 13.07
CA THR A 157 -12.04 -19.97 11.92
C THR A 157 -13.35 -19.18 12.02
N ARG A 158 -13.31 -17.92 11.58
CA ARG A 158 -14.47 -17.06 11.30
C ARG A 158 -14.95 -17.19 9.86
N VAL A 159 -14.25 -17.96 9.02
CA VAL A 159 -14.68 -18.32 7.68
C VAL A 159 -15.75 -19.40 7.78
N LEU A 160 -17.00 -19.02 7.53
CA LEU A 160 -18.14 -19.94 7.61
C LEU A 160 -18.25 -20.80 6.35
N ARG A 161 -17.88 -20.23 5.20
CA ARG A 161 -17.88 -20.87 3.90
C ARG A 161 -16.72 -20.36 3.06
N TYR A 162 -16.08 -21.27 2.34
CA TYR A 162 -15.03 -20.97 1.39
C TYR A 162 -15.32 -21.73 0.10
N TRP A 163 -15.48 -21.04 -1.03
CA TRP A 163 -15.59 -21.65 -2.35
C TRP A 163 -14.36 -21.30 -3.19
N ASP A 164 -13.62 -22.31 -3.64
CA ASP A 164 -12.54 -22.12 -4.60
C ASP A 164 -12.97 -22.52 -6.00
N GLN A 165 -13.05 -21.54 -6.90
CA GLN A 165 -13.46 -21.73 -8.28
C GLN A 165 -12.38 -22.42 -9.13
N THR A 166 -11.13 -22.43 -8.68
CA THR A 166 -10.00 -23.04 -9.42
C THR A 166 -9.89 -24.55 -9.22
N PHE A 167 -10.54 -25.08 -8.18
CA PHE A 167 -10.50 -26.51 -7.89
C PHE A 167 -11.33 -27.32 -8.90
N PRO A 168 -10.88 -28.54 -9.27
CA PRO A 168 -11.61 -29.39 -10.19
C PRO A 168 -12.94 -29.85 -9.58
N PHE A 169 -13.87 -30.27 -10.44
CA PHE A 169 -15.15 -30.84 -9.99
C PHE A 169 -14.93 -32.00 -9.01
N ASP A 170 -15.68 -31.99 -7.92
CA ASP A 170 -15.80 -33.08 -6.96
C ASP A 170 -17.28 -33.29 -6.60
N ALA A 171 -17.74 -34.55 -6.67
CA ALA A 171 -19.17 -34.85 -6.51
C ALA A 171 -19.75 -34.52 -5.13
N GLN A 172 -18.91 -34.35 -4.11
CA GLN A 172 -19.32 -34.03 -2.74
C GLN A 172 -19.09 -32.55 -2.41
N LEU A 173 -17.98 -31.98 -2.88
CA LEU A 173 -17.56 -30.63 -2.52
C LEU A 173 -18.00 -29.56 -3.51
N THR A 174 -18.31 -29.92 -4.77
CA THR A 174 -18.75 -28.92 -5.74
C THR A 174 -20.13 -28.37 -5.38
N PRO A 175 -20.26 -27.05 -5.16
CA PRO A 175 -21.53 -26.46 -4.78
C PRO A 175 -22.50 -26.43 -5.96
N MET A 176 -23.72 -26.90 -5.71
CA MET A 176 -24.84 -26.79 -6.65
C MET A 176 -25.65 -25.52 -6.34
N PRO A 177 -26.22 -24.83 -7.34
CA PRO A 177 -26.37 -25.25 -8.74
C PRO A 177 -25.19 -24.93 -9.67
N TRP A 178 -24.14 -24.28 -9.19
CA TRP A 178 -23.03 -23.79 -10.04
C TRP A 178 -22.25 -24.90 -10.73
N GLY A 179 -21.99 -26.01 -10.04
CA GLY A 179 -21.46 -27.22 -10.70
C GLY A 179 -19.97 -27.16 -11.08
N TYR A 180 -19.20 -26.23 -10.50
CA TYR A 180 -17.73 -26.19 -10.61
C TYR A 180 -17.07 -25.66 -9.33
N GLY A 181 -15.75 -25.78 -9.24
CA GLY A 181 -15.02 -25.48 -8.03
C GLY A 181 -15.35 -26.44 -6.88
N GLN A 182 -14.82 -26.15 -5.70
CA GLN A 182 -15.09 -26.92 -4.48
C GLN A 182 -15.31 -25.98 -3.30
N ALA A 183 -16.24 -26.32 -2.42
CA ALA A 183 -16.57 -25.51 -1.26
C ALA A 183 -16.42 -26.27 0.06
N TRP A 184 -15.93 -25.56 1.08
CA TRP A 184 -15.73 -26.07 2.44
C TRP A 184 -16.48 -25.20 3.44
N ASP A 185 -16.97 -25.82 4.51
CA ASP A 185 -17.54 -25.13 5.66
C ASP A 185 -16.52 -24.94 6.78
N SER A 186 -16.89 -24.17 7.80
CA SER A 186 -16.04 -23.93 8.97
C SER A 186 -15.65 -25.22 9.70
N THR A 187 -16.45 -26.29 9.62
CA THR A 187 -16.12 -27.58 10.24
C THR A 187 -14.93 -28.21 9.54
N ALA A 188 -14.97 -28.28 8.20
CA ALA A 188 -13.87 -28.80 7.39
C ALA A 188 -12.61 -27.93 7.51
N ILE A 189 -12.75 -26.60 7.52
CA ILE A 189 -11.63 -25.67 7.69
C ILE A 189 -10.95 -25.88 9.06
N ASN A 190 -11.72 -25.89 10.16
CA ASN A 190 -11.18 -26.12 11.51
C ASN A 190 -10.54 -27.51 11.67
N ALA A 191 -10.97 -28.49 10.89
CA ALA A 191 -10.40 -29.82 10.87
C ALA A 191 -9.13 -29.93 9.98
N GLY A 192 -8.71 -28.85 9.33
CA GLY A 192 -7.57 -28.85 8.39
C GLY A 192 -7.84 -29.63 7.10
N LEU A 193 -9.12 -29.79 6.74
CA LEU A 193 -9.56 -30.55 5.56
C LEU A 193 -9.77 -29.66 4.32
N CYS A 194 -9.65 -28.34 4.46
CA CYS A 194 -9.69 -27.40 3.35
C CYS A 194 -8.26 -27.20 2.82
N PRO A 195 -7.92 -27.72 1.63
CA PRO A 195 -6.61 -27.51 1.01
C PRO A 195 -6.49 -26.14 0.32
N ALA A 196 -7.59 -25.36 0.25
CA ALA A 196 -7.59 -24.05 -0.38
C ALA A 196 -6.85 -23.02 0.49
N GLY A 197 -6.35 -21.98 -0.15
CA GLY A 197 -5.60 -20.92 0.51
C GLY A 197 -5.33 -19.78 -0.46
N GLU A 198 -4.28 -19.00 -0.20
CA GLU A 198 -3.83 -17.99 -1.15
C GLU A 198 -3.44 -18.60 -2.49
N GLN A 199 -3.98 -18.07 -3.57
CA GLN A 199 -3.57 -18.47 -4.91
C GLN A 199 -2.12 -18.01 -5.20
N PRO A 200 -1.26 -18.89 -5.72
CA PRO A 200 0.09 -18.51 -6.14
C PRO A 200 0.07 -17.39 -7.18
N GLY A 201 0.98 -16.43 -7.05
CA GLY A 201 1.13 -15.32 -8.01
C GLY A 201 0.30 -14.07 -7.70
N PHE A 202 -0.56 -14.10 -6.67
CA PHE A 202 -1.32 -12.93 -6.22
C PHE A 202 -0.78 -12.30 -4.93
N PHE A 203 0.35 -12.79 -4.41
CA PHE A 203 1.14 -12.15 -3.34
C PHE A 203 0.35 -11.74 -2.09
N GLY A 204 -0.63 -12.55 -1.69
CA GLY A 204 -1.48 -12.29 -0.54
C GLY A 204 -2.48 -11.14 -0.72
N HIS A 205 -2.88 -10.85 -1.96
CA HIS A 205 -3.89 -9.84 -2.27
C HIS A 205 -5.20 -10.10 -1.51
N GLY A 206 -5.80 -11.28 -1.64
CA GLY A 206 -7.06 -11.61 -0.96
C GLY A 206 -6.96 -11.65 0.57
N THR A 207 -5.84 -12.07 1.15
CA THR A 207 -5.58 -11.94 2.60
C THR A 207 -5.53 -10.49 3.03
N THR A 208 -4.86 -9.63 2.27
CA THR A 208 -4.75 -8.19 2.58
C THR A 208 -6.12 -7.50 2.49
N VAL A 209 -6.91 -7.86 1.47
CA VAL A 209 -8.29 -7.38 1.28
C VAL A 209 -9.17 -7.83 2.44
N THR A 210 -9.12 -9.11 2.80
CA THR A 210 -9.91 -9.67 3.91
C THR A 210 -9.49 -9.05 5.25
N GLY A 211 -8.19 -8.85 5.48
CA GLY A 211 -7.66 -8.17 6.66
C GLY A 211 -8.15 -6.73 6.78
N THR A 212 -8.15 -5.98 5.67
CA THR A 212 -8.68 -4.61 5.62
C THR A 212 -10.17 -4.57 5.92
N ALA A 213 -10.93 -5.51 5.35
CA ALA A 213 -12.37 -5.59 5.55
C ALA A 213 -12.74 -5.99 6.98
N ALA A 214 -12.09 -7.03 7.54
CA ALA A 214 -12.61 -7.71 8.73
C ALA A 214 -11.55 -8.30 9.68
N GLY A 215 -10.25 -8.06 9.46
CA GLY A 215 -9.18 -8.54 10.37
C GLY A 215 -9.39 -8.04 11.80
N ASN A 216 -9.33 -8.93 12.80
CA ASN A 216 -9.59 -8.55 14.20
C ASN A 216 -8.31 -8.13 14.96
N GLY A 217 -7.14 -8.17 14.32
CA GLY A 217 -5.86 -7.83 14.91
C GLY A 217 -5.30 -8.85 15.90
N LEU A 218 -5.86 -10.07 15.98
CA LEU A 218 -5.42 -11.10 16.93
C LEU A 218 -3.96 -11.50 16.74
N ALA A 219 -3.43 -11.45 15.51
CA ALA A 219 -2.05 -11.85 15.21
C ALA A 219 -1.00 -10.94 15.86
N THR A 220 -1.30 -9.65 16.03
CA THR A 220 -0.31 -8.66 16.50
C THR A 220 -0.78 -7.81 17.69
N GLY A 221 -2.07 -7.84 18.02
CA GLY A 221 -2.70 -6.86 18.92
C GLY A 221 -2.87 -5.47 18.28
N ALA A 222 -2.60 -5.32 16.99
CA ALA A 222 -2.67 -4.10 16.21
C ALA A 222 -3.24 -4.37 14.80
N TYR A 223 -3.45 -3.31 14.01
CA TYR A 223 -3.89 -3.37 12.60
C TYR A 223 -5.20 -4.13 12.35
N THR A 224 -6.29 -3.67 12.96
CA THR A 224 -7.61 -4.24 12.69
C THR A 224 -8.21 -3.68 11.39
N GLY A 225 -9.08 -4.44 10.76
CA GLY A 225 -9.94 -4.02 9.66
C GLY A 225 -11.17 -3.22 10.12
N GLY A 226 -12.10 -3.03 9.18
CA GLY A 226 -13.32 -2.24 9.37
C GLY A 226 -14.49 -2.95 10.07
N ALA A 227 -14.61 -4.27 9.90
CA ALA A 227 -15.70 -5.09 10.44
C ALA A 227 -15.13 -6.22 11.30
N THR A 228 -14.44 -5.84 12.37
CA THR A 228 -13.68 -6.77 13.24
C THR A 228 -14.50 -7.87 13.92
N GLY A 229 -15.83 -7.71 14.02
CA GLY A 229 -16.76 -8.68 14.59
C GLY A 229 -17.58 -9.46 13.55
N ALA A 230 -17.37 -9.24 12.25
CA ALA A 230 -18.08 -9.97 11.21
C ALA A 230 -17.52 -11.39 11.01
N ASP A 231 -18.39 -12.29 10.55
CA ASP A 231 -17.97 -13.59 10.03
C ASP A 231 -17.81 -13.52 8.50
N LEU A 232 -17.03 -14.45 7.96
CA LEU A 232 -16.54 -14.37 6.59
C LEU A 232 -17.19 -15.43 5.70
N LEU A 233 -17.49 -15.02 4.48
CA LEU A 233 -17.77 -15.91 3.35
C LEU A 233 -16.74 -15.60 2.27
N ILE A 234 -16.01 -16.59 1.79
CA ILE A 234 -14.89 -16.38 0.88
C ILE A 234 -15.16 -17.10 -0.44
N VAL A 235 -14.89 -16.40 -1.54
CA VAL A 235 -14.78 -16.98 -2.88
C VAL A 235 -13.38 -16.69 -3.41
N SER A 236 -12.63 -17.75 -3.67
CA SER A 236 -11.36 -17.72 -4.40
C SER A 236 -11.69 -17.81 -5.89
N SER A 237 -11.54 -16.68 -6.60
CA SER A 237 -11.96 -16.52 -8.00
C SER A 237 -10.95 -17.13 -8.97
N ASP A 238 -11.43 -17.81 -10.01
CA ASP A 238 -10.57 -18.26 -11.11
C ASP A 238 -10.38 -17.11 -12.11
N PHE A 239 -9.28 -16.36 -11.96
CA PHE A 239 -8.95 -15.22 -12.82
C PHE A 239 -8.66 -15.59 -14.28
N ASP A 240 -8.37 -16.86 -14.56
CA ASP A 240 -8.12 -17.36 -15.91
C ASP A 240 -9.40 -17.94 -16.56
N ALA A 241 -10.53 -17.93 -15.84
CA ALA A 241 -11.79 -18.45 -16.35
C ALA A 241 -12.23 -17.73 -17.65
N PRO A 242 -12.59 -18.48 -18.70
CA PRO A 242 -13.18 -17.87 -19.89
C PRO A 242 -14.51 -17.23 -19.50
N ASN A 243 -14.73 -15.99 -19.96
CA ASN A 243 -15.89 -15.19 -19.55
C ASN A 243 -15.96 -14.99 -18.01
N TRP A 244 -14.83 -14.63 -17.41
CA TRP A 244 -14.66 -14.41 -15.98
C TRP A 244 -15.78 -13.61 -15.28
N LYS A 245 -16.36 -12.58 -15.92
CA LYS A 245 -17.48 -11.82 -15.33
C LYS A 245 -18.69 -12.69 -14.97
N ALA A 246 -18.92 -13.78 -15.70
CA ALA A 246 -19.97 -14.74 -15.38
C ALA A 246 -19.65 -15.51 -14.07
N THR A 247 -18.39 -15.90 -13.86
CA THR A 247 -17.98 -16.59 -12.61
C THR A 247 -17.99 -15.63 -11.41
N VAL A 248 -17.81 -14.33 -11.63
CA VAL A 248 -18.05 -13.29 -10.61
C VAL A 248 -19.54 -13.17 -10.27
N ALA A 249 -20.44 -13.18 -11.25
CA ALA A 249 -21.88 -13.18 -10.99
C ALA A 249 -22.31 -14.45 -10.22
N ASP A 250 -21.73 -15.61 -10.56
CA ASP A 250 -21.90 -16.85 -9.81
C ASP A 250 -21.39 -16.74 -8.37
N ALA A 251 -20.23 -16.12 -8.15
CA ALA A 251 -19.67 -15.87 -6.82
C ALA A 251 -20.61 -15.01 -5.97
N VAL A 252 -21.17 -13.94 -6.54
CA VAL A 252 -22.19 -13.13 -5.85
C VAL A 252 -23.41 -13.97 -5.52
N HIS A 253 -23.92 -14.76 -6.47
CA HIS A 253 -25.05 -15.66 -6.23
C HIS A 253 -24.76 -16.67 -5.10
N TYR A 254 -23.56 -17.24 -5.06
CA TYR A 254 -23.12 -18.13 -3.99
C TYR A 254 -23.14 -17.43 -2.63
N LEU A 255 -22.51 -16.26 -2.54
CA LEU A 255 -22.42 -15.50 -1.30
C LEU A 255 -23.79 -15.10 -0.75
N VAL A 256 -24.70 -14.59 -1.60
CA VAL A 256 -26.06 -14.26 -1.14
C VAL A 256 -26.83 -15.52 -0.73
N SER A 257 -26.65 -16.65 -1.42
CA SER A 257 -27.32 -17.91 -1.07
C SER A 257 -26.83 -18.46 0.28
N GLN A 258 -25.52 -18.35 0.57
CA GLN A 258 -24.99 -18.73 1.88
C GLN A 258 -25.49 -17.79 2.98
N ALA A 259 -25.57 -16.48 2.71
CA ALA A 259 -26.11 -15.51 3.64
C ALA A 259 -27.60 -15.76 3.96
N GLU A 260 -28.41 -16.08 2.94
CA GLU A 260 -29.80 -16.51 3.10
C GLU A 260 -29.92 -17.77 3.97
N ALA A 261 -29.12 -18.80 3.69
CA ALA A 261 -29.12 -20.05 4.45
C ALA A 261 -28.74 -19.84 5.93
N LEU A 262 -27.90 -18.84 6.21
CA LEU A 262 -27.50 -18.44 7.56
C LEU A 262 -28.47 -17.43 8.20
N GLY A 263 -29.44 -16.89 7.46
CA GLY A 263 -30.39 -15.89 7.94
C GLY A 263 -29.75 -14.55 8.32
N ARG A 264 -28.68 -14.13 7.64
CA ARG A 264 -27.89 -12.94 8.00
C ARG A 264 -27.70 -11.98 6.82
N PRO A 265 -27.59 -10.67 7.06
CA PRO A 265 -27.23 -9.71 6.01
C PRO A 265 -25.78 -9.91 5.56
N VAL A 266 -25.49 -9.55 4.32
CA VAL A 266 -24.16 -9.68 3.71
C VAL A 266 -23.72 -8.41 2.99
N VAL A 267 -22.47 -8.02 3.24
CA VAL A 267 -21.74 -7.02 2.45
C VAL A 267 -20.66 -7.74 1.67
N ILE A 268 -20.76 -7.70 0.34
CA ILE A 268 -19.83 -8.36 -0.58
C ILE A 268 -18.81 -7.34 -1.05
N ASN A 269 -17.53 -7.65 -0.94
CA ASN A 269 -16.43 -6.87 -1.50
C ASN A 269 -15.75 -7.65 -2.62
N ALA A 270 -15.61 -7.00 -3.77
CA ALA A 270 -14.84 -7.47 -4.91
C ALA A 270 -13.72 -6.46 -5.20
N SER A 271 -12.53 -6.70 -4.67
CA SER A 271 -11.33 -5.86 -4.91
C SER A 271 -10.59 -6.27 -6.18
N LEU A 272 -11.35 -6.55 -7.24
CA LEU A 272 -10.90 -7.08 -8.52
C LEU A 272 -11.69 -6.43 -9.66
N GLY A 273 -11.17 -6.51 -10.87
CA GLY A 273 -11.84 -5.99 -12.06
C GLY A 273 -11.00 -6.11 -13.32
N ASP A 274 -11.65 -5.84 -14.46
CA ASP A 274 -11.01 -5.66 -15.76
C ASP A 274 -11.45 -4.32 -16.38
N TYR A 275 -10.86 -3.97 -17.53
CA TYR A 275 -11.17 -2.73 -18.24
C TYR A 275 -12.03 -2.93 -19.49
N LEU A 276 -12.53 -4.15 -19.74
CA LEU A 276 -13.27 -4.50 -20.94
C LEU A 276 -14.78 -4.34 -20.72
N GLY A 277 -15.53 -4.07 -21.79
CA GLY A 277 -16.98 -3.92 -21.75
C GLY A 277 -17.46 -2.47 -21.85
N SER A 278 -18.79 -2.28 -21.73
CA SER A 278 -19.48 -1.01 -21.97
C SER A 278 -19.43 -0.02 -20.82
N HIS A 279 -19.11 -0.46 -19.60
CA HIS A 279 -19.08 0.36 -18.37
C HIS A 279 -20.40 1.10 -18.05
N ASP A 280 -21.51 0.70 -18.68
CA ASP A 280 -22.85 1.28 -18.48
C ASP A 280 -23.73 0.48 -17.52
N GLY A 281 -23.19 -0.64 -17.00
CA GLY A 281 -23.89 -1.54 -16.07
C GLY A 281 -25.02 -2.35 -16.71
N GLN A 282 -25.11 -2.40 -18.04
CA GLN A 282 -26.17 -3.13 -18.76
C GLN A 282 -25.71 -4.49 -19.29
N ASP A 283 -24.45 -4.88 -19.05
CA ASP A 283 -24.00 -6.22 -19.38
C ASP A 283 -24.70 -7.28 -18.50
N ALA A 284 -24.76 -8.52 -19.00
CA ALA A 284 -25.54 -9.57 -18.35
C ALA A 284 -25.06 -9.85 -16.92
N ALA A 285 -23.75 -9.84 -16.66
CA ALA A 285 -23.23 -10.10 -15.32
C ALA A 285 -23.66 -8.99 -14.35
N ALA A 286 -23.57 -7.73 -14.75
CA ALA A 286 -24.06 -6.60 -13.97
C ALA A 286 -25.58 -6.72 -13.67
N LEU A 287 -26.41 -7.04 -14.67
CA LEU A 287 -27.86 -7.19 -14.49
C LEU A 287 -28.22 -8.36 -13.56
N PHE A 288 -27.52 -9.49 -13.65
CA PHE A 288 -27.73 -10.62 -12.74
C PHE A 288 -27.32 -10.25 -11.31
N ILE A 289 -26.16 -9.63 -11.13
CA ILE A 289 -25.69 -9.15 -9.82
C ILE A 289 -26.70 -8.16 -9.22
N ASP A 290 -27.14 -7.15 -9.98
CA ASP A 290 -28.13 -6.18 -9.51
C ASP A 290 -29.42 -6.88 -9.04
N SER A 291 -29.94 -7.80 -9.87
CA SER A 291 -31.15 -8.57 -9.53
C SER A 291 -31.04 -9.33 -8.22
N LEU A 292 -29.88 -9.92 -7.92
CA LEU A 292 -29.62 -10.68 -6.69
C LEU A 292 -29.55 -9.78 -5.46
N LEU A 293 -28.97 -8.58 -5.62
CA LEU A 293 -28.81 -7.61 -4.54
C LEU A 293 -30.15 -6.94 -4.20
N ILE A 294 -30.96 -6.58 -5.20
CA ILE A 294 -32.26 -5.92 -4.95
C ILE A 294 -33.37 -6.89 -4.55
N ALA A 295 -33.18 -8.19 -4.77
CA ALA A 295 -34.20 -9.22 -4.48
C ALA A 295 -34.64 -9.25 -3.01
N GLN A 296 -33.74 -8.95 -2.06
CA GLN A 296 -34.10 -8.83 -0.65
C GLN A 296 -33.24 -7.76 0.08
N PRO A 297 -33.75 -7.14 1.14
CA PRO A 297 -32.96 -6.24 1.98
C PRO A 297 -31.75 -6.92 2.62
N GLY A 298 -30.77 -6.11 3.05
CA GLY A 298 -29.60 -6.59 3.78
C GLY A 298 -28.49 -7.15 2.89
N ARG A 299 -28.48 -6.80 1.60
CA ARG A 299 -27.46 -7.19 0.62
C ARG A 299 -26.85 -5.95 0.01
N VAL A 300 -25.53 -5.87 0.01
CA VAL A 300 -24.78 -4.79 -0.66
C VAL A 300 -23.54 -5.40 -1.28
N MET A 301 -23.17 -4.92 -2.47
CA MET A 301 -21.87 -5.19 -3.08
C MET A 301 -21.08 -3.89 -3.23
N VAL A 302 -19.79 -3.96 -2.95
CA VAL A 302 -18.80 -2.90 -3.16
C VAL A 302 -17.70 -3.46 -4.04
N CYS A 303 -17.28 -2.70 -5.05
CA CYS A 303 -16.21 -3.10 -5.95
C CYS A 303 -15.17 -2.00 -6.13
N ALA A 304 -13.96 -2.39 -6.52
CA ALA A 304 -12.91 -1.44 -6.87
C ALA A 304 -13.26 -0.70 -8.18
N ALA A 305 -13.02 0.62 -8.23
CA ALA A 305 -13.30 1.44 -9.41
C ALA A 305 -12.32 1.19 -10.58
N GLY A 306 -11.18 0.54 -10.32
CA GLY A 306 -10.09 0.34 -11.27
C GLY A 306 -8.90 1.26 -11.02
N ASN A 307 -7.71 0.78 -11.38
CA ASN A 307 -6.41 1.45 -11.14
C ASN A 307 -5.74 1.84 -12.47
N SER A 308 -6.53 2.22 -13.47
CA SER A 308 -6.04 2.41 -14.83
C SER A 308 -5.09 3.59 -14.98
N GLY A 309 -5.28 4.66 -14.21
CA GLY A 309 -4.36 5.80 -14.05
C GLY A 309 -3.84 6.40 -15.37
N GLU A 310 -2.83 5.76 -15.94
CA GLU A 310 -2.12 6.14 -17.17
C GLU A 310 -2.63 5.47 -18.45
N PHE A 311 -3.51 4.46 -18.36
CA PHE A 311 -4.05 3.84 -19.56
C PHE A 311 -4.96 4.82 -20.34
N PRO A 312 -4.93 4.78 -21.68
CA PRO A 312 -5.85 5.56 -22.51
C PRO A 312 -7.31 5.31 -22.09
N PRO A 313 -8.23 6.27 -22.27
CA PRO A 313 -9.63 6.08 -21.94
C PRO A 313 -10.15 4.80 -22.60
N TYR A 314 -10.55 3.83 -21.78
CA TYR A 314 -11.29 2.67 -22.23
C TYR A 314 -12.71 3.16 -22.55
N HIS A 315 -12.88 3.61 -23.79
CA HIS A 315 -14.11 4.05 -24.48
C HIS A 315 -15.34 4.37 -23.61
N VAL A 316 -15.74 5.65 -23.63
CA VAL A 316 -17.16 6.07 -23.56
C VAL A 316 -17.96 5.56 -24.74
#